data_AF-A0A8J3TLB1-F1
#
_entry.id   AF-A0A8J3TLB1-F1
#
_cell.length_a   1.000
_cell.length_b   1.000
_cell.length_c   1.000
_cell.angle_alpha   90.00
_cell.angle_beta   90.00
_cell.angle_gamma   90.00
#
_symmetry.space_group_name_H-M   'P 1'
#
loop_
_entity.id
_entity.type
_entity.pdbx_description
1 polymer ?
#
loop_
_entity_poly.entity_id
_entity_poly.type
_entity_poly.pdbx_seq_one_letter_code
_entity_poly.pdbx_strand_id
1 'polypeptide(L)'
;MLPVGAGAIGTQARTADSPVMRMLDELNHPATAAHILAERTMLHMLRGHCNSPIAGYADTTPDGRMSLFGMVFKRDGSAFVRSHAWGDPSDPATLGSRVAADLLHQGAMKLIDATRK
;
A
#
# COMPACT_ATOMS: atom_id res chain seq x y z
N MET A 1 13.17 4.10 -3.43
CA MET A 1 11.71 3.82 -3.49
C MET A 1 11.14 4.01 -2.10
N LEU A 2 9.90 4.50 -1.97
CA LEU A 2 9.32 4.88 -0.68
C LEU A 2 8.71 3.68 0.06
N PRO A 3 8.80 3.65 1.41
CA PRO A 3 7.98 2.76 2.22
C PRO A 3 6.49 3.00 1.99
N VAL A 4 5.68 1.95 2.18
CA VAL A 4 4.21 2.07 2.16
C VAL A 4 3.75 3.12 3.17
N GLY A 5 2.96 4.08 2.71
CA GLY A 5 2.39 5.18 3.49
C GLY A 5 3.36 6.28 3.89
N ALA A 6 4.53 6.38 3.26
CA ALA A 6 5.48 7.44 3.54
C ALA A 6 4.86 8.84 3.28
N GLY A 7 4.98 9.73 4.26
CA GLY A 7 4.46 11.10 4.17
C GLY A 7 2.98 11.25 4.56
N ALA A 8 2.26 10.16 4.84
CA ALA A 8 0.91 10.21 5.37
C ALA A 8 0.89 10.10 6.90
N ILE A 9 -0.04 10.83 7.53
CA ILE A 9 -0.34 10.71 8.96
C ILE A 9 -1.68 9.98 9.09
N GLY A 10 -1.67 8.87 9.83
CA GLY A 10 -2.89 8.12 10.16
C GLY A 10 -3.30 8.37 11.61
N THR A 11 -4.59 8.61 11.84
CA THR A 11 -5.19 8.71 13.18
C THR A 11 -6.01 7.45 13.47
N GLN A 12 -6.06 7.03 14.74
CA GLN A 12 -6.85 5.88 15.18
C GLN A 12 -7.71 6.28 16.36
N ALA A 13 -8.98 5.90 16.31
CA ALA A 13 -9.94 6.10 17.39
C ALA A 13 -10.84 4.87 17.54
N ARG A 14 -11.54 4.79 18.68
CA ARG A 14 -12.59 3.77 18.86
C ARG A 14 -13.76 4.11 17.93
N THR A 15 -14.28 3.11 17.23
CA THR A 15 -15.42 3.27 16.31
C THR A 15 -16.70 3.73 17.01
N ALA A 16 -16.84 3.44 18.31
CA ALA A 16 -17.99 3.86 19.13
C ALA A 16 -17.93 5.33 19.60
N ASP A 17 -16.83 6.05 19.36
CA ASP A 17 -16.64 7.42 19.83
C ASP A 17 -17.10 8.44 18.76
N SER A 18 -18.41 8.57 18.60
CA SER A 18 -19.00 9.40 17.53
C SER A 18 -18.55 10.87 17.54
N PRO A 19 -18.33 11.55 18.69
CA PRO A 19 -17.76 12.89 18.70
C PRO A 19 -16.36 12.94 18.08
N VAL A 20 -15.48 12.00 18.43
CA VAL A 20 -14.13 11.92 17.87
C VAL A 20 -14.18 11.58 16.38
N MET A 21 -15.02 10.63 15.97
CA MET A 21 -15.15 10.24 14.56
C MET A 21 -15.54 11.43 13.66
N ARG A 22 -16.43 12.32 14.11
CA ARG A 22 -16.78 13.54 13.34
C ARG A 22 -15.60 14.49 13.17
N MET A 23 -14.80 14.70 14.23
CA MET A 23 -13.60 15.53 14.14
C MET A 23 -12.55 14.92 13.20
N LEU A 24 -12.41 13.60 13.20
CA LEU A 24 -11.48 12.91 12.31
C LEU A 24 -11.92 12.98 10.84
N ASP A 25 -13.22 12.97 10.57
CA ASP A 25 -13.75 13.11 9.21
C ASP A 25 -13.40 14.49 8.60
N GLU A 26 -13.46 15.55 9.41
CA GLU A 26 -13.05 16.91 9.00
C GLU A 26 -11.56 17.01 8.67
N LEU A 27 -10.71 16.20 9.29
CA LEU A 27 -9.26 16.15 9.04
C LEU A 27 -8.88 15.22 7.88
N ASN A 28 -9.81 14.36 7.44
CA ASN A 28 -9.51 13.34 6.45
C ASN A 28 -9.36 13.96 5.06
N HIS A 29 -8.30 13.57 4.34
CA HIS A 29 -8.13 13.92 2.95
C HIS A 29 -8.50 12.72 2.05
N PRO A 30 -9.64 12.73 1.34
CA PRO A 30 -10.16 11.54 0.66
C PRO A 30 -9.21 10.93 -0.36
N ALA A 31 -8.48 11.76 -1.12
CA ALA A 31 -7.53 11.27 -2.12
C ALA A 31 -6.37 10.52 -1.47
N THR A 32 -5.77 11.09 -0.42
CA THR A 32 -4.69 10.42 0.34
C THR A 32 -5.21 9.14 0.99
N ALA A 33 -6.41 9.14 1.56
CA ALA A 33 -7.00 7.94 2.15
C ALA A 33 -7.13 6.80 1.12
N ALA A 34 -7.55 7.11 -0.12
CA ALA A 34 -7.67 6.15 -1.20
C ALA A 34 -6.30 5.59 -1.64
N HIS A 35 -5.29 6.46 -1.81
CA HIS A 35 -3.90 6.03 -2.11
C HIS A 35 -3.36 5.09 -1.03
N ILE A 36 -3.49 5.49 0.23
CA ILE A 36 -3.02 4.70 1.38
C ILE A 36 -3.78 3.37 1.48
N LEU A 37 -5.07 3.34 1.17
CA LEU A 37 -5.83 2.09 1.16
C LEU A 37 -5.29 1.10 0.11
N ALA A 38 -4.93 1.57 -1.10
CA ALA A 38 -4.34 0.72 -2.13
C ALA A 38 -2.98 0.16 -1.66
N GLU A 39 -2.09 1.02 -1.17
CA GLU A 39 -0.77 0.63 -0.68
C GLU A 39 -0.84 -0.35 0.51
N ARG A 40 -1.71 -0.07 1.48
CA ARG A 40 -1.89 -0.92 2.67
C ARG A 40 -2.54 -2.25 2.32
N THR A 41 -3.47 -2.29 1.37
CA THR A 41 -4.05 -3.55 0.87
C THR A 41 -2.98 -4.43 0.26
N MET A 42 -2.10 -3.84 -0.58
CA MET A 42 -0.95 -4.56 -1.13
C MET A 42 -0.03 -5.09 -0.03
N LEU A 43 0.36 -4.23 0.93
CA LEU A 43 1.23 -4.62 2.04
C LEU A 43 0.63 -5.77 2.87
N HIS A 44 -0.68 -5.69 3.17
CA HIS A 44 -1.39 -6.70 3.93
C HIS A 44 -1.41 -8.05 3.22
N MET A 45 -1.71 -8.08 1.92
CA MET A 45 -1.71 -9.31 1.13
C MET A 45 -0.33 -9.95 1.01
N LEU A 46 0.73 -9.15 0.99
CA LEU A 46 2.12 -9.62 1.04
C LEU A 46 2.55 -10.07 2.45
N ARG A 47 1.65 -10.00 3.46
CA ARG A 47 1.96 -10.26 4.88
C ARG A 47 3.15 -9.44 5.36
N GLY A 48 3.25 -8.21 4.86
CA GLY A 48 4.30 -7.26 5.17
C GLY A 48 4.10 -6.55 6.49
N HIS A 49 5.19 -6.05 7.05
CA HIS A 49 5.26 -5.22 8.25
C HIS A 49 6.31 -4.12 8.04
N CYS A 50 6.52 -3.26 9.03
CA CYS A 50 7.43 -2.10 8.96
C CYS A 50 8.88 -2.42 8.55
N ASN A 51 9.34 -3.66 8.75
CA ASN A 51 10.71 -4.09 8.46
C ASN A 51 10.80 -5.04 7.25
N SER A 52 9.67 -5.29 6.58
CA SER A 52 9.65 -6.07 5.35
C SER A 52 10.28 -5.25 4.23
N PRO A 53 11.05 -5.85 3.31
CA PRO A 53 11.68 -5.17 2.19
C PRO A 53 10.66 -4.92 1.06
N ILE A 54 9.60 -4.17 1.40
CA ILE A 54 8.45 -3.90 0.55
C ILE A 54 8.32 -2.39 0.43
N ALA A 55 8.17 -1.94 -0.80
CA ALA A 55 7.90 -0.55 -1.14
C ALA A 55 6.59 -0.46 -1.93
N GLY A 56 5.87 0.63 -1.74
CA GLY A 56 4.59 0.88 -2.38
C GLY A 56 4.34 2.37 -2.50
N TYR A 57 3.84 2.80 -3.65
CA TYR A 57 3.47 4.19 -3.89
C TYR A 57 2.26 4.27 -4.82
N ALA A 58 1.18 4.87 -4.33
CA ALA A 58 -0.01 5.16 -5.11
C ALA A 58 -0.10 6.67 -5.42
N ASP A 59 -0.61 6.97 -6.62
CA ASP A 59 -0.86 8.34 -7.07
C ASP A 59 -2.06 8.39 -8.02
N THR A 60 -2.66 9.56 -8.20
CA THR A 60 -3.71 9.78 -9.20
C THR A 60 -3.12 10.47 -10.41
N THR A 61 -3.20 9.82 -11.57
CA THR A 61 -2.67 10.36 -12.82
C THR A 61 -3.57 11.47 -13.38
N PRO A 62 -3.07 12.34 -14.29
CA PRO A 62 -3.84 13.46 -14.83
C PRO A 62 -5.13 13.07 -15.57
N ASP A 63 -5.22 11.83 -16.06
CA ASP A 63 -6.42 11.24 -16.68
C ASP A 63 -7.43 10.69 -15.65
N GLY A 64 -7.19 10.90 -14.35
CA GLY A 64 -8.11 10.54 -13.26
C GLY A 64 -8.01 9.09 -12.79
N ARG A 65 -7.09 8.28 -13.34
CA ARG A 65 -6.86 6.91 -12.87
C ARG A 65 -5.97 6.90 -11.63
N MET A 66 -6.16 5.90 -10.77
CA MET A 66 -5.20 5.62 -9.71
C MET A 66 -4.12 4.70 -10.27
N SER A 67 -2.86 5.02 -9.99
CA SER A 67 -1.67 4.23 -10.27
C SER A 67 -1.14 3.67 -8.96
N LEU A 68 -0.76 2.40 -8.91
CA LEU A 68 -0.04 1.80 -7.77
C LEU A 68 1.20 1.08 -8.27
N PHE A 69 2.35 1.50 -7.77
CA PHE A 69 3.64 0.84 -7.97
C PHE A 69 4.04 0.07 -6.71
N GLY A 70 4.36 -1.22 -6.85
CA GLY A 70 4.78 -2.09 -5.77
C GLY A 70 6.10 -2.80 -6.09
N MET A 71 6.95 -2.96 -5.09
CA MET A 71 8.23 -3.68 -5.23
C MET A 71 8.57 -4.45 -3.96
N VAL A 72 9.11 -5.65 -4.15
CA VAL A 72 9.67 -6.49 -3.10
C VAL A 72 11.11 -6.80 -3.47
N PHE A 73 12.05 -6.61 -2.54
CA PHE A 73 13.47 -6.73 -2.83
C PHE A 73 14.21 -7.51 -1.74
N LYS A 74 15.43 -8.00 -2.03
CA LYS A 74 16.35 -8.46 -1.00
C LYS A 74 17.04 -7.26 -0.35
N ARG A 75 17.37 -7.37 0.94
CA ARG A 75 18.07 -6.31 1.69
C ARG A 75 19.44 -5.96 1.12
N ASP A 76 20.11 -6.93 0.49
CA ASP A 76 21.39 -6.74 -0.19
C ASP A 76 21.25 -6.16 -1.61
N GLY A 77 20.01 -5.96 -2.10
CA GLY A 77 19.71 -5.47 -3.44
C GLY A 77 19.94 -6.48 -4.57
N SER A 78 20.34 -7.72 -4.28
CA SER A 78 20.73 -8.71 -5.30
C SER A 78 19.55 -9.25 -6.13
N ALA A 79 18.33 -9.13 -5.63
CA ALA A 79 17.12 -9.51 -6.36
C ALA A 79 15.94 -8.63 -5.96
N PHE A 80 15.03 -8.42 -6.92
CA PHE A 80 13.77 -7.72 -6.70
C PHE A 80 12.70 -8.20 -7.69
N VAL A 81 11.44 -8.00 -7.32
CA VAL A 81 10.26 -8.14 -8.18
C VAL A 81 9.43 -6.87 -8.09
N ARG A 82 8.75 -6.49 -9.16
CA ARG A 82 7.96 -5.25 -9.21
C ARG A 82 6.67 -5.45 -9.99
N SER A 83 5.65 -4.69 -9.63
CA SER A 83 4.40 -4.58 -10.38
C SER A 83 3.95 -3.12 -10.40
N HIS A 84 3.33 -2.73 -11.51
CA HIS A 84 2.73 -1.43 -11.69
C HIS A 84 1.38 -1.63 -12.36
N ALA A 85 0.32 -1.22 -11.70
CA ALA A 85 -1.02 -1.30 -12.24
C ALA A 85 -1.74 0.03 -12.08
N TRP A 86 -2.86 0.13 -12.79
CA TRP A 86 -3.77 1.25 -12.66
C TRP A 86 -5.19 0.72 -12.44
N GLY A 87 -6.00 1.53 -11.77
CA GLY A 87 -7.38 1.20 -11.46
C GLY A 87 -8.24 2.44 -11.25
N ASP A 88 -9.50 2.18 -10.95
CA ASP A 88 -10.46 3.21 -10.58
C ASP A 88 -10.16 3.71 -9.14
N PRO A 89 -10.05 5.02 -8.89
CA PRO A 89 -9.86 5.56 -7.54
C PRO A 89 -10.99 5.21 -6.55
N SER A 90 -12.16 4.81 -7.03
CA SER A 90 -13.29 4.36 -6.20
C SER A 90 -13.11 2.93 -5.65
N ASP A 91 -12.20 2.13 -6.22
CA ASP A 91 -11.87 0.78 -5.74
C ASP A 91 -10.35 0.57 -5.55
N PRO A 92 -9.73 1.33 -4.63
CA PRO A 92 -8.29 1.26 -4.38
C PRO A 92 -7.84 -0.10 -3.82
N ALA A 93 -8.72 -0.79 -3.08
CA ALA A 93 -8.42 -2.10 -2.50
C ALA A 93 -8.24 -3.16 -3.58
N THR A 94 -9.07 -3.16 -4.63
CA THR A 94 -8.88 -4.06 -5.78
C THR A 94 -7.57 -3.79 -6.50
N LEU A 95 -7.18 -2.53 -6.68
CA LEU A 95 -5.88 -2.17 -7.26
C LEU A 95 -4.72 -2.72 -6.41
N GLY A 96 -4.77 -2.50 -5.09
CA GLY A 96 -3.82 -3.06 -4.13
C GLY A 96 -3.70 -4.58 -4.21
N SER A 97 -4.85 -5.25 -4.34
CA SER A 97 -4.93 -6.70 -4.42
C SER A 97 -4.32 -7.25 -5.70
N ARG A 98 -4.56 -6.59 -6.84
CA ARG A 98 -3.97 -6.95 -8.14
C ARG A 98 -2.44 -6.85 -8.10
N VAL A 99 -1.90 -5.72 -7.63
CA VAL A 99 -0.45 -5.52 -7.52
C VAL A 99 0.19 -6.57 -6.60
N ALA A 100 -0.44 -6.88 -5.46
CA ALA A 100 0.05 -7.93 -4.59
C ALA A 100 0.03 -9.32 -5.24
N ALA A 101 -1.05 -9.67 -5.95
CA ALA A 101 -1.15 -10.95 -6.65
C ALA A 101 -0.05 -11.10 -7.71
N ASP A 102 0.20 -10.06 -8.50
CA ASP A 102 1.28 -10.05 -9.49
C ASP A 102 2.66 -10.23 -8.85
N LEU A 103 2.92 -9.54 -7.74
CA LEU A 103 4.18 -9.69 -6.99
C LEU A 103 4.33 -11.12 -6.43
N LEU A 104 3.25 -11.70 -5.91
CA LEU A 104 3.25 -13.09 -5.41
C LEU A 104 3.52 -14.10 -6.55
N HIS A 105 2.91 -13.91 -7.72
CA HIS A 105 3.17 -14.73 -8.91
C HIS A 105 4.64 -14.65 -9.36
N GLN A 106 5.28 -13.49 -9.21
CA GLN A 106 6.71 -13.31 -9.47
C GLN A 106 7.63 -13.91 -8.39
N GLY A 107 7.07 -14.44 -7.29
CA GLY A 107 7.84 -15.06 -6.22
C GLY A 107 8.25 -14.12 -5.08
N ALA A 108 7.55 -12.99 -4.89
CA ALA A 108 7.79 -12.05 -3.79
C ALA A 108 7.88 -12.73 -2.41
N MET A 109 7.09 -13.78 -2.17
CA MET A 109 7.07 -14.48 -0.89
C MET A 109 8.45 -15.05 -0.52
N LYS A 110 9.21 -15.57 -1.50
CA LYS A 110 10.57 -16.09 -1.27
C LYS A 110 11.53 -14.99 -0.81
N LEU A 111 11.37 -13.78 -1.34
CA LEU A 111 12.19 -12.63 -0.97
C LEU A 111 11.83 -12.12 0.43
N ILE A 112 10.54 -12.14 0.78
CA ILE A 112 10.04 -11.73 2.10
C ILE A 112 10.49 -12.72 3.17
N ASP A 113 10.30 -14.03 2.96
CA ASP A 113 10.65 -15.05 3.94
C ASP A 113 12.15 -15.13 4.22
N ALA A 114 12.99 -14.89 3.21
CA ALA A 114 14.45 -14.80 3.40
C ALA A 114 14.89 -13.67 4.36
N THR A 115 13.97 -12.76 4.72
CA THR A 115 14.23 -11.66 5.67
C THR A 115 13.55 -11.83 7.02
N ARG A 116 12.72 -12.86 7.19
CA ARG A 116 12.10 -13.20 8.47
C ARG A 116 13.14 -13.90 9.34
N LYS A 117 13.34 -13.39 10.55
CA LYS A 117 14.12 -14.05 11.60
C LYS A 117 13.20 -14.97 12.40
#